data_AF-A0A537BX03-F1
#
_entry.id   AF-A0A537BX03-F1
#
_cell.length_a   1.000
_cell.length_b   1.000
_cell.length_c   1.000
_cell.angle_alpha   90.00
_cell.angle_beta   90.00
_cell.angle_gamma   90.00
#
_symmetry.space_group_name_H-M   'P 1'
#
loop_
_entity.id
_entity.type
_entity.pdbx_description
1 polymer ?
#
loop_
_entity_poly.entity_id
_entity_poly.type
_entity_poly.pdbx_seq_one_letter_code
_entity_poly.pdbx_strand_id
1 'polypeptide(L)'
;MLDNRWTIAVGGAVFMMTLGTIYSWSLFAQPLLACFGWSSTTVTWTFALAIFSLGTGAVVGGRWQDKVGPRKVALTGVLLWSLGNL
;
A
#
# COMPACT_ATOMS: atom_id res chain seq x y z
N MET A 1 5.55 -16.18 25.79
CA MET A 1 5.08 -15.55 24.52
C MET A 1 5.54 -14.09 24.34
N LEU A 2 6.46 -13.55 25.16
CA LEU A 2 6.79 -12.11 25.17
C LEU A 2 8.26 -11.74 24.87
N ASP A 3 9.11 -12.66 24.41
CA ASP A 3 10.53 -12.35 24.13
C ASP A 3 10.76 -11.64 22.79
N ASN A 4 9.72 -11.46 21.97
CA ASN A 4 9.86 -11.08 20.56
C ASN A 4 9.23 -9.71 20.20
N ARG A 5 9.20 -8.77 21.15
CA ARG A 5 8.63 -7.43 20.94
C ARG A 5 9.37 -6.64 19.85
N TRP A 6 10.69 -6.85 19.78
CA TRP A 6 11.55 -6.20 18.79
C TRP A 6 11.30 -6.69 17.36
N THR A 7 11.02 -7.97 17.12
CA THR A 7 10.68 -8.40 15.75
C THR A 7 9.29 -7.95 15.31
N ILE A 8 8.34 -7.80 16.23
CA ILE A 8 7.04 -7.19 15.91
C ILE A 8 7.25 -5.71 15.54
N ALA A 9 8.10 -4.99 16.28
CA ALA A 9 8.45 -3.61 15.96
C ALA A 9 9.17 -3.49 14.61
N VAL A 10 10.16 -4.35 14.34
CA VAL A 10 10.86 -4.41 13.04
C VAL A 10 9.89 -4.77 11.92
N GLY A 11 9.00 -5.74 12.12
CA GLY A 11 7.97 -6.12 11.16
C GLY A 11 7.02 -4.96 10.85
N GLY A 12 6.60 -4.20 11.87
CA GLY A 12 5.81 -2.98 11.69
C GLY A 12 6.57 -1.88 10.94
N ALA A 13 7.86 -1.68 11.25
CA ALA A 13 8.71 -0.72 10.56
C ALA A 13 8.88 -1.07 9.07
N VAL A 14 9.11 -2.35 8.76
CA VAL A 14 9.16 -2.84 7.37
C VAL A 14 7.82 -2.62 6.67
N PHE A 15 6.71 -2.87 7.35
CA PHE A 15 5.38 -2.64 6.80
C PHE A 15 5.10 -1.15 6.51
N MET A 16 5.63 -0.24 7.33
CA MET A 16 5.55 1.20 7.07
C MET A 16 6.35 1.65 5.85
N MET A 17 7.45 0.96 5.50
CA MET A 17 8.20 1.27 4.27
C MET A 17 7.36 1.04 3.00
N THR A 18 6.44 0.07 3.01
CA THR A 18 5.49 -0.17 1.91
C THR A 18 4.52 0.98 1.66
N LEU A 19 4.27 1.85 2.64
CA LEU A 19 3.52 3.10 2.39
C LEU A 19 4.37 4.12 1.62
N GLY A 20 5.69 4.09 1.79
CA GLY A 20 6.63 4.94 1.04
C GLY A 20 6.58 4.70 -0.47
N THR A 21 6.27 3.48 -0.92
CA THR A 21 6.12 3.17 -2.35
C THR A 21 4.97 3.91 -3.03
N ILE A 22 3.90 4.28 -2.31
CA ILE A 22 2.85 5.16 -2.87
C ILE A 22 3.41 6.55 -3.14
N TYR A 23 4.32 7.04 -2.31
CA TYR A 23 4.95 8.34 -2.52
C TYR A 23 5.82 8.35 -3.79
N SER A 24 6.42 7.22 -4.15
CA SER A 24 7.18 7.05 -5.39
C SER A 24 6.35 7.29 -6.66
N TRP A 25 5.01 7.17 -6.60
CA TRP A 25 4.12 7.52 -7.73
C TRP A 25 4.36 8.94 -8.24
N SER A 26 4.65 9.88 -7.34
CA SER A 26 4.90 11.29 -7.69
C SER A 26 6.12 11.47 -8.61
N LEU A 27 7.13 10.58 -8.53
CA LEU A 27 8.29 10.57 -9.42
C LEU A 27 7.91 10.12 -10.83
N PHE A 28 6.91 9.25 -10.96
CA PHE A 28 6.46 8.72 -12.25
C PHE A 28 5.47 9.65 -12.96
N ALA A 29 4.92 10.65 -12.28
CA ALA A 29 3.95 11.58 -12.86
C ALA A 29 4.52 12.33 -14.08
N GLN A 30 5.72 12.89 -13.97
CA GLN A 30 6.39 13.61 -15.06
C GLN A 30 6.75 12.73 -16.27
N PRO A 31 7.40 11.55 -16.11
CA PRO A 31 7.66 10.68 -17.24
C PRO A 31 6.38 10.08 -17.85
N LEU A 32 5.29 9.88 -17.11
CA LEU A 32 4.00 9.48 -17.67
C LEU A 32 3.41 10.54 -18.61
N LEU A 33 3.48 11.82 -18.22
CA LEU A 33 3.08 12.95 -19.06
C LEU A 33 3.94 13.02 -20.34
N ALA A 34 5.26 12.86 -20.20
CA ALA A 34 6.22 13.04 -21.29
C ALA A 34 6.27 11.85 -22.27
N CYS A 35 6.24 10.60 -21.79
CA CYS A 35 6.39 9.41 -22.63
C CYS A 35 5.06 8.90 -23.20
N PHE A 36 3.96 9.04 -22.45
CA PHE A 36 2.66 8.51 -22.85
C PHE A 36 1.65 9.59 -23.26
N GLY A 37 2.02 10.88 -23.17
CA GLY A 37 1.14 12.00 -23.54
C GLY A 37 -0.10 12.11 -22.65
N TRP A 38 -0.07 11.55 -21.44
CA TRP A 38 -1.20 11.59 -20.52
C TRP A 38 -1.50 13.03 -20.10
N SER A 39 -2.77 13.33 -19.83
CA SER A 39 -3.17 14.61 -19.23
C SER A 39 -2.84 14.61 -17.73
N SER A 40 -2.45 15.77 -17.17
CA SER A 40 -2.25 15.94 -15.72
C SER A 40 -3.47 15.51 -14.91
N THR A 41 -4.68 15.70 -15.49
CA THR A 41 -5.94 15.25 -14.88
C THR A 41 -6.00 13.72 -14.78
N THR A 42 -5.60 13.01 -15.83
CA THR A 42 -5.57 11.53 -15.83
C THR A 42 -4.62 11.00 -14.77
N VAL A 43 -3.40 11.55 -14.70
CA VAL A 43 -2.39 11.17 -13.70
C VAL A 43 -2.92 11.39 -12.27
N THR A 44 -3.59 12.51 -12.05
CA THR A 44 -4.20 12.85 -10.76
C THR A 44 -5.33 11.90 -10.39
N TRP A 45 -6.19 11.53 -11.35
CA TRP A 45 -7.25 10.56 -11.12
C TRP A 45 -6.73 9.17 -10.78
N THR A 46 -5.66 8.69 -11.42
CA THR A 46 -5.02 7.42 -11.05
C THR A 46 -4.50 7.45 -9.61
N PHE A 47 -3.87 8.55 -9.18
CA PHE A 47 -3.41 8.68 -7.81
C PHE A 47 -4.58 8.74 -6.80
N ALA A 48 -5.63 9.48 -7.14
CA ALA A 48 -6.83 9.57 -6.31
C ALA A 48 -7.50 8.20 -6.13
N LEU A 49 -7.59 7.42 -7.21
CA LEU A 49 -8.12 6.06 -7.15
C LEU A 49 -7.26 5.16 -6.27
N ALA A 50 -5.92 5.26 -6.38
CA ALA A 50 -5.00 4.49 -5.54
C ALA A 50 -5.15 4.82 -4.04
N ILE A 51 -5.22 6.10 -3.68
CA ILE A 51 -5.44 6.55 -2.28
C ILE A 51 -6.83 6.10 -1.79
N PHE A 52 -7.86 6.18 -2.63
CA PHE A 52 -9.20 5.71 -2.31
C PHE A 52 -9.23 4.19 -2.06
N SER A 53 -8.57 3.40 -2.90
CA SER A 53 -8.38 1.96 -2.71
C SER A 53 -7.61 1.64 -1.43
N LEU A 54 -6.59 2.42 -1.09
CA LEU A 54 -5.88 2.28 0.19
C LEU A 54 -6.80 2.54 1.38
N GLY A 55 -7.57 3.63 1.37
CA GLY A 55 -8.48 3.98 2.46
C GLY A 55 -9.59 2.96 2.65
N THR A 56 -10.24 2.55 1.57
CA THR A 56 -11.27 1.49 1.59
C THR A 56 -10.68 0.14 2.02
N GLY A 57 -9.50 -0.21 1.51
CA GLY A 57 -8.76 -1.40 1.92
C GLY A 57 -8.38 -1.40 3.40
N ALA A 58 -8.01 -0.26 3.98
CA ALA A 58 -7.72 -0.12 5.40
C ALA A 58 -8.96 -0.35 6.27
N VAL A 59 -10.13 0.14 5.86
CA VAL A 59 -11.39 -0.08 6.59
C VAL A 59 -11.79 -1.56 6.54
N VAL A 60 -11.78 -2.17 5.35
CA VAL A 60 -12.14 -3.58 5.18
C VAL A 60 -11.14 -4.49 5.88
N GLY A 61 -9.84 -4.22 5.69
CA GLY A 61 -8.74 -4.96 6.30
C GLY A 61 -8.75 -4.86 7.82
N GLY A 62 -9.03 -3.69 8.39
CA GLY A 62 -9.15 -3.49 9.84
C GLY A 62 -10.30 -4.32 10.44
N ARG A 63 -11.50 -4.25 9.86
CA ARG A 63 -12.65 -5.06 10.32
C ARG A 63 -12.42 -6.56 10.16
N TRP A 64 -11.66 -6.97 9.15
CA TRP A 64 -11.31 -8.36 8.94
C TRP A 64 -10.24 -8.83 9.94
N GLN A 65 -9.26 -7.98 10.23
CA GLN A 65 -8.21 -8.22 11.22
C GLN A 65 -8.79 -8.50 12.61
N ASP A 66 -9.85 -7.79 13.00
CA ASP A 66 -10.52 -8.02 14.29
C ASP A 66 -11.12 -9.44 14.41
N LYS A 67 -11.47 -10.08 13.28
CA LYS A 67 -12.11 -11.41 13.26
C LYS A 67 -11.12 -12.57 13.14
N VAL A 68 -10.08 -12.45 12.32
CA VAL A 68 -9.14 -13.55 11.99
C VAL A 68 -7.71 -13.33 12.51
N GLY A 69 -7.46 -12.18 13.15
CA GLY A 69 -6.17 -11.79 13.68
C GLY A 69 -5.24 -11.15 12.64
N PRO A 70 -4.23 -10.38 13.10
CA PRO A 70 -3.40 -9.52 12.25
C PRO A 70 -2.52 -10.27 11.25
N ARG A 71 -2.09 -11.49 11.57
CA ARG A 71 -1.11 -12.22 10.74
C ARG A 71 -1.68 -12.62 9.37
N LYS A 72 -2.94 -13.08 9.32
CA LYS A 72 -3.58 -13.51 8.06
C LYS A 72 -3.81 -12.31 7.13
N VAL A 73 -4.30 -11.21 7.71
CA VAL A 73 -4.56 -9.96 6.98
C VAL A 73 -3.26 -9.37 6.42
N ALA A 74 -2.19 -9.35 7.21
CA ALA A 74 -0.88 -8.87 6.77
C ALA A 74 -0.33 -9.68 5.57
N LEU A 75 -0.41 -11.03 5.64
CA LEU A 75 0.07 -11.89 4.54
C LEU A 75 -0.72 -11.68 3.24
N THR A 76 -2.05 -11.57 3.33
CA THR A 76 -2.87 -11.26 2.15
C THR A 76 -2.59 -9.87 1.59
N GLY A 77 -2.33 -8.89 2.46
CA GLY A 77 -1.95 -7.54 2.03
C GLY A 77 -0.63 -7.55 1.25
N VAL A 78 0.39 -8.25 1.74
CA VAL A 78 1.67 -8.40 1.04
C VAL A 78 1.50 -9.11 -0.30
N LEU A 79 0.72 -10.20 -0.36
CA LEU A 79 0.47 -10.92 -1.62
C LEU A 79 -0.22 -10.03 -2.66
N LEU A 80 -1.28 -9.32 -2.27
CA LEU A 80 -1.99 -8.40 -3.15
C LEU A 80 -1.08 -7.25 -3.61
N TRP A 81 -0.25 -6.71 -2.70
CA TRP A 81 0.70 -5.66 -3.02
C TRP A 81 1.75 -6.12 -4.04
N SER A 82 2.34 -7.30 -3.84
CA SER A 82 3.31 -7.88 -4.77
C SER A 82 2.70 -8.18 -6.13
N LEU A 83 1.48 -8.71 -6.18
CA LEU A 83 0.75 -8.96 -7.43
C LEU A 83 0.45 -7.67 -8.20
N GLY A 84 0.18 -6.56 -7.51
CA GLY A 84 -0.12 -5.29 -8.16
C GLY A 84 1.11 -4.50 -8.62
N ASN A 85 2.32 -4.83 -8.13
CA ASN A 85 3.57 -4.15 -8.49
C ASN A 85 4.48 -4.99 -9.42
N LEU A 86 4.08 -6.22 -9.74
CA LEU A 86 4.67 -7.05 -10.81
C LEU A 86 4.21 -6.55 -12.18
#